data_AF-A0AAV1KKP7-F1
#
_entry.id   AF-A0AAV1KKP7-F1
#
_cell.length_a   1.000
_cell.length_b   1.000
_cell.length_c   1.000
_cell.angle_alpha   90.00
_cell.angle_beta   90.00
_cell.angle_gamma   90.00
#
_symmetry.space_group_name_H-M   'P 1'
#
loop_
_entity.id
_entity.type
_entity.pdbx_description
1 polymer ?
#
loop_
_entity_poly.entity_id
_entity_poly.type
_entity_poly.pdbx_seq_one_letter_code
_entity_poly.pdbx_strand_id
1 'polypeptide(L)'
;MDCFKCKKIIAERDVIKCTGCNMYMHYQCADLSETEFKKILPMNKIKWKCPPCKNKRLAGTLGGTVSPKFKDCTTTSILNVDTDALTEYMDAKLDSLRQQWQEDLNSAIQKVSKTFAQDINRLEKRVDSWEERIKELEQNFTASHSPDVTLMQENNELRADLENLRAKFDDLNQASRSCNVELQNIPEKRLKT
;
A
#
# COMPACT_ATOMS: atom_id res chain seq x y z
N MET A 1 -0.77 -4.86 32.44
CA MET A 1 0.25 -4.23 33.31
C MET A 1 0.17 -2.73 33.12
N ASP A 2 0.27 -1.95 34.18
CA ASP A 2 0.09 -0.49 34.11
C ASP A 2 1.44 0.24 34.05
N CYS A 3 1.48 1.32 33.27
CA CYS A 3 2.67 2.15 33.14
C CYS A 3 2.95 2.92 34.41
N PHE A 4 4.20 2.86 34.88
CA PHE A 4 4.62 3.61 36.06
C PHE A 4 4.45 5.13 35.93
N LYS A 5 4.68 5.70 34.72
CA LYS A 5 4.64 7.15 34.43
C LYS A 5 3.22 7.67 34.19
N CYS A 6 2.46 7.03 33.29
CA CYS A 6 1.14 7.53 32.88
C CYS A 6 -0.06 6.78 33.49
N LYS A 7 0.19 5.71 34.27
CA LYS A 7 -0.83 4.86 34.93
C LYS A 7 -1.84 4.19 33.99
N LYS A 8 -1.60 4.20 32.67
CA LYS A 8 -2.43 3.51 31.67
C LYS A 8 -1.95 2.08 31.43
N ILE A 9 -2.86 1.22 30.97
CA ILE A 9 -2.56 -0.15 30.57
C ILE A 9 -1.56 -0.15 29.40
N ILE A 10 -0.57 -1.03 29.46
CA ILE A 10 0.47 -1.21 28.44
C ILE A 10 0.16 -2.45 27.58
N ALA A 11 0.22 -2.31 26.26
CA ALA A 11 0.19 -3.43 25.33
C ALA A 11 1.56 -4.16 25.32
N GLU A 12 1.56 -5.49 25.14
CA GLU A 12 2.78 -6.32 25.20
C GLU A 12 3.86 -5.90 24.20
N ARG A 13 3.50 -5.25 23.09
CA ARG A 13 4.44 -4.79 22.07
C ARG A 13 5.18 -3.51 22.45
N ASP A 14 4.64 -2.74 23.39
CA ASP A 14 5.11 -1.39 23.74
C ASP A 14 5.74 -1.32 25.13
N VAL A 15 5.96 -2.48 25.77
CA VAL A 15 6.46 -2.58 27.14
C VAL A 15 7.98 -2.58 27.20
N ILE A 16 8.52 -1.79 28.12
CA ILE A 16 9.92 -1.88 28.54
C ILE A 16 10.01 -1.96 30.07
N LYS A 17 10.90 -2.81 30.58
CA LYS A 17 11.15 -3.01 32.01
C LYS A 17 12.52 -2.44 32.38
N CYS A 18 12.55 -1.56 33.37
CA CYS A 18 13.82 -1.07 33.92
C CYS A 18 14.45 -2.12 34.85
N THR A 19 15.72 -2.45 34.65
CA THR A 19 16.47 -3.34 35.57
C THR A 19 16.79 -2.74 36.93
N GLY A 20 16.85 -1.41 37.02
CA GLY A 20 17.21 -0.72 38.26
C GLY A 20 16.06 -0.62 39.26
N CYS A 21 14.84 -0.34 38.79
CA CYS A 21 13.66 -0.18 39.64
C CYS A 21 12.57 -1.24 39.40
N ASN A 22 12.78 -2.17 38.47
CA ASN A 22 11.84 -3.23 38.09
C ASN A 22 10.45 -2.75 37.63
N MET A 23 10.28 -1.45 37.35
CA MET A 23 9.03 -0.88 36.89
C MET A 23 8.83 -1.06 35.37
N TYR A 24 7.57 -1.26 34.99
CA TYR A 24 7.12 -1.36 33.60
C TYR A 24 6.61 0.00 33.11
N MET A 25 6.96 0.34 31.87
CA MET A 25 6.54 1.60 31.24
C MET A 25 6.39 1.41 29.73
N HIS A 26 5.58 2.26 29.08
CA HIS A 26 5.61 2.38 27.62
C HIS A 26 6.98 2.89 27.18
N TYR A 27 7.48 2.45 26.03
CA TYR A 27 8.75 2.97 25.49
C TYR A 27 8.70 4.50 25.30
N GLN A 28 7.56 5.05 24.88
CA GLN A 28 7.35 6.51 24.77
C GLN A 28 7.42 7.22 26.13
N CYS A 29 6.87 6.59 27.17
CA CYS A 29 6.97 7.10 28.54
C CYS A 29 8.40 7.04 29.09
N ALA A 30 9.25 6.19 28.51
CA ALA A 30 10.66 6.06 28.86
C ALA A 30 11.58 7.01 28.06
N ASP A 31 11.00 7.94 27.29
CA ASP A 31 11.70 8.88 26.41
C ASP A 31 12.53 8.16 25.33
N LEU A 32 12.04 6.98 24.86
CA LEU A 32 12.58 6.27 23.71
C LEU A 32 11.72 6.53 22.49
N SER A 33 12.35 6.79 21.35
CA SER A 33 11.67 6.74 20.06
C SER A 33 11.39 5.28 19.64
N GLU A 34 10.43 5.09 18.74
CA GLU A 34 10.08 3.75 18.24
C GLU A 34 11.27 3.08 17.53
N THR A 35 12.08 3.87 16.81
CA THR A 35 13.27 3.38 16.12
C THR A 35 14.35 2.92 17.10
N GLU A 36 14.57 3.65 18.19
CA GLU A 36 15.49 3.24 19.27
C GLU A 36 14.98 2.00 19.99
N PHE A 37 13.70 1.94 20.32
CA PHE A 37 13.10 0.77 20.98
C PHE A 37 13.21 -0.50 20.13
N LYS A 38 13.02 -0.39 18.80
CA LYS A 38 13.22 -1.50 17.85
C LYS A 38 14.69 -1.91 17.70
N LYS A 39 15.63 -0.97 17.80
CA LYS A 39 17.08 -1.23 17.75
C LYS A 39 17.62 -1.91 19.02
N ILE A 40 16.91 -1.82 20.15
CA ILE A 40 17.32 -2.56 21.36
C ILE A 40 17.06 -4.04 21.12
N LEU A 41 18.13 -4.77 20.80
CA LEU A 41 18.11 -6.23 20.68
C LEU A 41 17.49 -6.88 21.92
N PRO A 42 16.81 -8.04 21.79
CA PRO A 42 16.23 -8.76 22.93
C PRO A 42 17.20 -8.95 24.11
N MET A 43 18.47 -9.23 23.83
CA MET A 43 19.53 -9.37 24.84
C MET A 43 19.87 -8.07 25.58
N ASN A 44 19.64 -6.91 24.96
CA ASN A 44 19.90 -5.60 25.52
C ASN A 44 18.67 -5.00 26.22
N LYS A 45 17.45 -5.44 25.88
CA LYS A 45 16.22 -5.06 26.61
C LYS A 45 16.30 -5.47 28.08
N ILE A 46 16.91 -6.63 28.35
CA ILE A 46 17.14 -7.16 29.70
C ILE A 46 18.12 -6.31 30.50
N LYS A 47 18.96 -5.47 29.88
CA LYS A 47 19.95 -4.62 30.57
C LYS A 47 19.51 -3.15 30.65
N TRP A 48 18.36 -2.81 30.09
CA TRP A 48 17.92 -1.42 29.99
C TRP A 48 17.61 -0.82 31.37
N LYS A 49 17.95 0.46 31.54
CA LYS A 49 17.70 1.26 32.76
C LYS A 49 17.00 2.54 32.39
N CYS A 50 15.94 2.89 33.12
CA CYS A 50 15.24 4.16 32.95
C CYS A 50 16.15 5.36 33.32
N PRO A 51 15.87 6.56 32.80
CA PRO A 51 16.69 7.74 33.06
C PRO A 51 16.96 8.02 34.55
N PRO A 52 15.99 7.88 35.47
CA PRO A 52 16.23 7.99 36.91
C PRO A 52 17.26 6.98 37.45
N CYS A 53 17.19 5.72 37.01
CA CYS A 53 18.11 4.67 37.44
C CYS A 53 19.50 4.79 36.78
N LYS A 54 19.57 5.41 35.60
CA LYS A 54 20.83 5.66 34.89
C LYS A 54 21.64 6.76 35.58
N ASN A 55 20.96 7.83 36.01
CA ASN A 55 21.62 9.00 36.62
C ASN A 55 22.00 8.78 38.09
N LYS A 56 21.38 7.83 38.79
CA LYS A 56 21.70 7.50 40.19
C LYS A 56 23.11 6.92 40.40
N ARG A 57 23.82 6.53 39.33
CA ARG A 57 25.20 6.00 39.42
C ARG A 57 26.29 7.07 39.55
N LEU A 58 25.99 8.35 39.35
CA LEU A 58 27.01 9.42 39.36
C LEU A 58 27.11 10.17 40.70
N ALA A 59 26.31 9.83 41.70
CA ALA A 59 26.26 10.53 42.99
C ALA A 59 26.86 9.73 44.16
N GLY A 60 27.75 8.75 43.88
CA GLY A 60 28.23 7.85 44.93
C GLY A 60 29.56 7.16 44.63
N THR A 61 30.61 7.93 44.28
CA THR A 61 32.01 7.48 44.46
C THR A 61 32.91 8.68 44.74
N LEU A 62 32.86 9.21 45.96
CA LEU A 62 34.01 9.86 46.58
C LEU A 62 34.89 8.73 47.13
N GLY A 63 36.13 8.64 46.65
CA GLY A 63 37.08 7.63 47.10
C GLY A 63 38.20 7.45 46.10
N GLY A 64 39.18 8.35 46.14
CA GLY A 64 40.44 8.14 45.44
C GLY A 64 41.19 6.95 46.03
N THR A 65 41.77 6.12 45.17
CA THR A 65 42.86 5.22 45.52
C THR A 65 43.76 5.04 44.31
N VAL A 66 44.90 5.73 44.37
CA VAL A 66 46.24 5.27 43.98
C VAL A 66 46.38 4.25 42.84
N SER A 67 46.96 4.73 41.74
CA SER A 67 47.77 3.91 40.82
C SER A 67 48.78 3.05 41.60
N PRO A 68 48.82 1.73 41.40
CA PRO A 68 50.02 0.97 41.69
C PRO A 68 50.97 1.11 40.49
N LYS A 69 52.09 1.81 40.69
CA LYS A 69 53.28 1.62 39.85
C LYS A 69 53.75 0.18 40.04
N PHE A 70 53.39 -0.72 39.13
CA PHE A 70 53.99 -2.04 39.05
C PHE A 70 55.36 -1.90 38.39
N LYS A 71 56.40 -2.06 39.19
CA LYS A 71 57.78 -2.31 38.77
C LYS A 71 57.85 -3.69 38.10
N ASP A 72 58.58 -3.75 37.00
CA ASP A 72 59.29 -4.90 36.44
C ASP A 72 58.82 -6.28 36.91
N CYS A 73 57.85 -6.82 36.17
CA CYS A 73 57.67 -8.26 36.08
C CYS A 73 58.07 -8.67 34.66
N THR A 74 59.30 -9.15 34.53
CA THR A 74 59.81 -9.83 33.35
C THR A 74 59.01 -11.12 33.17
N THR A 75 57.81 -11.02 32.61
CA THR A 75 57.16 -12.14 31.95
C THR A 75 57.97 -12.44 30.70
N THR A 76 58.85 -13.44 30.79
CA THR A 76 59.34 -14.16 29.63
C THR A 76 58.12 -14.65 28.87
N SER A 77 57.72 -13.88 27.84
CA SER A 77 56.64 -14.25 26.93
C SER A 77 57.12 -15.48 26.16
N ILE A 78 56.55 -16.64 26.48
CA ILE A 78 56.85 -17.96 25.87
C ILE A 78 56.26 -18.04 24.44
N LEU A 79 55.82 -16.93 23.85
CA LEU A 79 55.30 -16.87 22.49
C LEU A 79 56.08 -15.82 21.72
N ASN A 80 57.22 -16.24 21.15
CA ASN A 80 57.87 -15.52 20.05
C ASN A 80 57.04 -15.76 18.78
N VAL A 81 55.80 -15.27 18.78
CA VAL A 81 54.93 -15.26 17.60
C VAL A 81 55.46 -14.16 16.72
N ASP A 82 55.94 -14.55 15.54
CA ASP A 82 56.29 -13.62 14.47
C ASP A 82 55.03 -12.82 14.11
N THR A 83 55.02 -11.59 14.60
CA THR A 83 53.87 -10.69 14.52
C THR A 83 53.70 -10.18 13.10
N ASP A 84 54.79 -10.12 12.33
CA ASP A 84 54.78 -9.71 10.93
C ASP A 84 54.18 -10.81 10.07
N ALA A 85 54.60 -12.07 10.26
CA ALA A 85 54.02 -13.22 9.56
C ALA A 85 52.52 -13.42 9.87
N LEU A 86 52.10 -13.17 11.10
CA LEU A 86 50.68 -13.21 11.47
C LEU A 86 49.89 -12.07 10.82
N THR A 87 50.46 -10.88 10.75
CA THR A 87 49.82 -9.70 10.14
C THR A 87 49.66 -9.91 8.63
N GLU A 88 50.71 -10.38 7.93
CA GLU A 88 50.64 -10.69 6.50
C GLU A 88 49.58 -11.76 6.18
N TYR A 89 49.49 -12.80 7.01
CA TYR A 89 48.45 -13.82 6.85
C TYR A 89 47.04 -13.25 7.02
N MET A 90 46.84 -12.40 8.04
CA MET A 90 45.56 -11.76 8.29
C MET A 90 45.17 -10.79 7.18
N ASP A 91 46.12 -10.00 6.66
CA ASP A 91 45.88 -9.09 5.53
C ASP A 91 45.51 -9.87 4.27
N ALA A 92 46.23 -10.95 3.95
CA ALA A 92 45.88 -11.83 2.84
C ALA A 92 44.49 -12.46 2.99
N LYS A 93 44.08 -12.80 4.23
CA LYS A 93 42.72 -13.29 4.51
C LYS A 93 41.66 -12.22 4.41
N LEU A 94 41.94 -10.99 4.84
CA LEU A 94 41.03 -9.85 4.72
C LEU A 94 40.84 -9.45 3.26
N ASP A 95 41.91 -9.46 2.45
CA ASP A 95 41.82 -9.21 1.01
C ASP A 95 41.01 -10.29 0.29
N SER A 96 41.23 -11.56 0.62
CA SER A 96 40.43 -12.67 0.08
C SER A 96 38.95 -12.54 0.45
N LEU A 97 38.64 -12.19 1.70
CA LEU A 97 37.25 -11.98 2.14
C LEU A 97 36.62 -10.78 1.43
N ARG A 98 37.38 -9.69 1.27
CA ARG A 98 36.93 -8.49 0.55
C ARG A 98 36.60 -8.80 -0.91
N GLN A 99 37.45 -9.58 -1.57
CA GLN A 99 37.22 -10.00 -2.95
C GLN A 99 35.97 -10.87 -3.06
N GLN A 100 35.82 -11.86 -2.17
CA GLN A 100 34.63 -12.71 -2.15
C GLN A 100 33.35 -11.90 -1.92
N TRP A 101 33.36 -10.95 -0.98
CA TRP A 101 32.22 -10.07 -0.75
C TRP A 101 31.90 -9.17 -1.94
N GLN A 102 32.93 -8.69 -2.64
CA GLN A 102 32.74 -7.89 -3.84
C GLN A 102 32.11 -8.72 -4.96
N GLU A 103 32.53 -9.97 -5.14
CA GLU A 103 31.95 -10.91 -6.11
C GLU A 103 30.51 -11.28 -5.75
N ASP A 104 30.23 -11.60 -4.49
CA ASP A 104 28.89 -11.92 -3.99
C ASP A 104 27.93 -10.72 -4.12
N LEU A 105 28.39 -9.52 -3.78
CA LEU A 105 27.62 -8.29 -3.91
C LEU A 105 27.32 -7.98 -5.39
N ASN A 106 28.32 -8.07 -6.26
CA ASN A 106 28.13 -7.85 -7.70
C ASN A 106 27.17 -8.90 -8.28
N SER A 107 27.30 -10.16 -7.87
CA SER A 107 26.39 -11.24 -8.28
C SER A 107 24.95 -10.97 -7.83
N ALA A 108 24.75 -10.53 -6.58
CA ALA A 108 23.44 -10.17 -6.06
C ALA A 108 22.84 -8.96 -6.80
N ILE A 109 23.62 -7.91 -7.02
CA ILE A 109 23.21 -6.71 -7.76
C ILE A 109 22.82 -7.08 -9.20
N GLN A 110 23.60 -7.91 -9.88
CA GLN A 110 23.31 -8.36 -11.24
C GLN A 110 22.03 -9.19 -11.30
N LYS A 111 21.81 -10.09 -10.34
CA LYS A 111 20.56 -10.88 -10.25
C LYS A 111 19.35 -9.97 -10.06
N VAL A 112 19.40 -9.04 -9.10
CA VAL A 112 18.29 -8.11 -8.85
C VAL A 112 18.03 -7.22 -10.05
N SER A 113 19.09 -6.67 -10.67
CA SER A 113 18.97 -5.82 -11.86
C SER A 113 18.33 -6.58 -13.04
N LYS A 114 18.72 -7.84 -13.24
CA LYS A 114 18.13 -8.70 -14.27
C LYS A 114 16.66 -9.01 -13.99
N THR A 115 16.32 -9.40 -12.77
CA THR A 115 14.91 -9.68 -12.38
C THR A 115 14.06 -8.43 -12.55
N PHE A 116 14.55 -7.27 -12.12
CA PHE A 116 13.83 -6.01 -12.27
C PHE A 116 13.62 -5.63 -13.73
N ALA A 117 14.65 -5.77 -14.57
CA ALA A 117 14.51 -5.56 -16.02
C ALA A 117 13.48 -6.52 -16.65
N GLN A 118 13.44 -7.78 -16.22
CA GLN A 118 12.44 -8.76 -16.69
C GLN A 118 11.02 -8.37 -16.24
N ASP A 119 10.85 -7.91 -15.01
CA ASP A 119 9.57 -7.46 -14.48
C ASP A 119 9.05 -6.21 -15.19
N ILE A 120 9.92 -5.24 -15.49
CA ILE A 120 9.59 -4.07 -16.31
C ILE A 120 9.09 -4.50 -17.68
N ASN A 121 9.86 -5.33 -18.40
CA ASN A 121 9.45 -5.82 -19.73
C ASN A 121 8.12 -6.59 -19.68
N ARG A 122 7.86 -7.32 -18.59
CA ARG A 122 6.59 -8.03 -18.40
C ARG A 122 5.44 -7.07 -18.15
N LEU A 123 5.67 -5.99 -17.40
CA LEU A 123 4.68 -4.96 -17.16
C LEU A 123 4.36 -4.17 -18.44
N GLU A 124 5.37 -3.79 -19.22
CA GLU A 124 5.20 -3.14 -20.53
C GLU A 124 4.30 -3.97 -21.44
N LYS A 125 4.60 -5.27 -21.63
CA LYS A 125 3.76 -6.17 -22.42
C LYS A 125 2.32 -6.29 -21.90
N ARG A 126 2.14 -6.22 -20.57
CA ARG A 126 0.79 -6.22 -20.00
C ARG A 126 0.08 -4.91 -20.36
N VAL A 127 0.75 -3.77 -20.21
CA VAL A 127 0.19 -2.46 -20.56
C VAL A 127 -0.21 -2.42 -22.04
N ASP A 128 0.62 -2.88 -22.95
CA ASP A 128 0.30 -2.95 -24.39
C ASP A 128 -0.95 -3.80 -24.64
N SER A 129 -1.07 -4.95 -23.96
CA SER A 129 -2.26 -5.81 -24.06
C SER A 129 -3.51 -5.14 -23.49
N TRP A 130 -3.39 -4.34 -22.44
CA TRP A 130 -4.51 -3.58 -21.89
C TRP A 130 -4.92 -2.43 -22.82
N GLU A 131 -3.96 -1.76 -23.45
CA GLU A 131 -4.24 -0.72 -24.45
C GLU A 131 -5.03 -1.28 -25.63
N GLU A 132 -4.65 -2.45 -26.14
CA GLU A 132 -5.39 -3.11 -27.23
C GLU A 132 -6.82 -3.48 -26.81
N ARG A 133 -6.99 -4.05 -25.61
CA ARG A 133 -8.32 -4.38 -25.09
C ARG A 133 -9.20 -3.15 -24.87
N ILE A 134 -8.60 -2.00 -24.51
CA ILE A 134 -9.33 -0.75 -24.39
C ILE A 134 -9.81 -0.29 -25.78
N LYS A 135 -8.94 -0.34 -26.80
CA LYS A 135 -9.32 -0.01 -28.19
C LYS A 135 -10.44 -0.90 -28.71
N GLU A 136 -10.37 -2.21 -28.44
CA GLU A 136 -11.45 -3.14 -28.81
C GLU A 136 -12.77 -2.80 -28.12
N LEU A 137 -12.73 -2.46 -26.82
CA LEU A 137 -13.93 -2.05 -26.07
C LEU A 137 -14.52 -0.75 -26.60
N GLU A 138 -13.70 0.23 -26.94
CA GLU A 138 -14.14 1.50 -27.55
C GLU A 138 -14.78 1.26 -28.91
N GLN A 139 -14.20 0.40 -29.75
CA GLN A 139 -14.79 0.01 -31.03
C GLN A 139 -16.13 -0.73 -30.85
N ASN A 140 -16.19 -1.70 -29.94
CA ASN A 140 -17.43 -2.42 -29.64
C ASN A 140 -18.51 -1.50 -29.08
N PHE A 141 -18.14 -0.52 -28.25
CA PHE A 141 -19.06 0.45 -27.70
C PHE A 141 -19.63 1.35 -28.81
N THR A 142 -18.78 1.93 -29.67
CA THR A 142 -19.24 2.76 -30.79
C THR A 142 -20.09 1.96 -31.79
N ALA A 143 -19.73 0.71 -32.07
CA ALA A 143 -20.50 -0.19 -32.93
C ALA A 143 -21.85 -0.58 -32.32
N SER A 144 -21.95 -0.70 -30.99
CA SER A 144 -23.21 -1.02 -30.30
C SER A 144 -24.07 0.21 -30.06
N HIS A 145 -23.47 1.39 -29.92
CA HIS A 145 -24.18 2.63 -29.63
C HIS A 145 -24.73 3.28 -30.91
N SER A 146 -24.07 3.13 -32.05
CA SER A 146 -24.53 3.73 -33.32
C SER A 146 -25.91 3.24 -33.78
N PRO A 147 -26.28 1.93 -33.68
CA PRO A 147 -27.61 1.47 -34.06
C PRO A 147 -28.67 1.97 -33.09
N ASP A 148 -28.33 2.14 -31.80
CA ASP A 148 -29.25 2.60 -30.77
C ASP A 148 -29.67 4.06 -31.04
N VAL A 149 -28.72 4.91 -31.43
CA VAL A 149 -28.99 6.29 -31.87
C VAL A 149 -29.87 6.31 -33.13
N THR A 150 -29.55 5.48 -34.13
CA THR A 150 -30.34 5.39 -35.37
C THR A 150 -31.77 4.91 -35.09
N LEU A 151 -31.95 3.86 -34.29
CA LEU A 151 -33.26 3.32 -33.91
C LEU A 151 -34.08 4.31 -33.08
N MET A 152 -33.44 5.09 -32.22
CA MET A 152 -34.10 6.18 -31.50
C MET A 152 -34.58 7.26 -32.46
N GLN A 153 -33.77 7.64 -33.45
CA GLN A 153 -34.15 8.62 -34.45
C GLN A 153 -35.32 8.12 -35.33
N GLU A 154 -35.24 6.90 -35.86
CA GLU A 154 -36.32 6.29 -36.64
C GLU A 154 -37.62 6.19 -35.83
N ASN A 155 -37.56 5.81 -34.54
CA ASN A 155 -38.75 5.78 -33.70
C ASN A 155 -39.39 7.16 -33.51
N ASN A 156 -38.57 8.22 -33.40
CA ASN A 156 -39.09 9.58 -33.28
C ASN A 156 -39.77 10.04 -34.57
N GLU A 157 -39.18 9.73 -35.73
CA GLU A 157 -39.75 10.03 -37.04
C GLU A 157 -41.08 9.27 -37.25
N LEU A 158 -41.09 7.96 -36.97
CA LEU A 158 -42.31 7.15 -37.08
C LEU A 158 -43.43 7.62 -36.15
N ARG A 159 -43.10 8.06 -34.93
CA ARG A 159 -44.09 8.64 -34.01
C ARG A 159 -44.68 9.94 -34.55
N ALA A 160 -43.84 10.80 -35.14
CA ALA A 160 -44.31 12.04 -35.76
C ALA A 160 -45.23 11.77 -36.96
N ASP A 161 -44.88 10.79 -37.79
CA ASP A 161 -45.71 10.38 -38.93
C ASP A 161 -47.05 9.78 -38.48
N LEU A 162 -47.06 8.95 -37.44
CA LEU A 162 -48.29 8.41 -36.86
C LEU A 162 -49.21 9.52 -36.32
N GLU A 163 -48.64 10.53 -35.65
CA GLU A 163 -49.38 11.70 -35.17
C GLU A 163 -50.00 12.46 -36.35
N ASN A 164 -49.23 12.67 -37.43
CA ASN A 164 -49.68 13.34 -38.64
C ASN A 164 -50.80 12.57 -39.36
N LEU A 165 -50.64 11.25 -39.52
CA LEU A 165 -51.66 10.39 -40.12
C LEU A 165 -52.94 10.38 -39.30
N ARG A 166 -52.83 10.35 -37.96
CA ARG A 166 -53.97 10.42 -37.06
C ARG A 166 -54.73 11.74 -37.24
N ALA A 167 -54.02 12.87 -37.28
CA ALA A 167 -54.64 14.18 -37.53
C ALA A 167 -55.37 14.22 -38.88
N LYS A 168 -54.74 13.74 -39.96
CA LYS A 168 -55.37 13.64 -41.29
C LYS A 168 -56.61 12.74 -41.30
N PHE A 169 -56.57 11.64 -40.57
CA PHE A 169 -57.72 10.73 -40.45
C PHE A 169 -58.88 11.40 -39.72
N ASP A 170 -58.59 12.11 -38.63
CA ASP A 170 -59.60 12.85 -37.86
C ASP A 170 -60.23 13.97 -38.72
N ASP A 171 -59.43 14.71 -39.49
CA ASP A 171 -59.90 15.72 -40.46
C ASP A 171 -60.82 15.10 -41.52
N LEU A 172 -60.44 13.96 -42.10
CA LEU A 172 -61.24 13.22 -43.10
C LEU A 172 -62.56 12.73 -42.52
N ASN A 173 -62.53 12.19 -41.30
CA ASN A 173 -63.73 11.71 -40.61
C ASN A 173 -64.67 12.87 -40.27
N GLN A 174 -64.12 14.00 -39.81
CA GLN A 174 -64.89 15.22 -39.57
C GLN A 174 -65.51 15.77 -40.86
N ALA A 175 -64.73 15.84 -41.95
CA ALA A 175 -65.21 16.28 -43.26
C ALA A 175 -66.33 15.36 -43.78
N SER A 176 -66.16 14.04 -43.68
CA SER A 176 -67.19 13.06 -44.06
C SER A 176 -68.50 13.26 -43.31
N ARG A 177 -68.42 13.53 -41.99
CA ARG A 177 -69.61 13.81 -41.17
C ARG A 177 -70.24 15.17 -41.47
N SER A 178 -69.45 16.18 -41.81
CA SER A 178 -69.95 17.52 -42.14
C SER A 178 -70.84 17.54 -43.39
N CYS A 179 -70.69 16.55 -44.27
CA CYS A 179 -71.50 16.36 -45.47
C CYS A 179 -72.76 15.51 -45.24
N ASN A 180 -72.91 14.87 -44.08
CA ASN A 180 -74.08 14.06 -43.75
C ASN A 180 -75.03 14.83 -42.82
N VAL A 181 -76.32 14.86 -43.19
CA VAL A 181 -77.39 15.36 -42.31
C VAL A 181 -78.08 14.16 -41.68
N GLU A 182 -77.92 13.99 -40.37
CA GLU A 182 -78.63 12.97 -39.60
C GLU A 182 -80.02 13.49 -39.20
N LEU A 183 -81.06 12.88 -39.76
CA LEU A 183 -82.44 13.19 -39.39
C LEU A 183 -82.90 12.26 -38.28
N GLN A 184 -82.86 12.74 -37.04
CA GLN A 184 -83.37 11.98 -35.88
C GLN A 184 -84.88 12.21 -35.69
N ASN A 185 -85.56 11.22 -35.11
CA ASN A 185 -87.00 11.25 -34.76
C ASN A 185 -87.97 11.35 -35.96
N ILE A 186 -87.67 10.73 -37.10
CA ILE A 186 -88.65 10.59 -38.18
C ILE A 186 -89.72 9.56 -37.76
N PRO A 187 -91.02 9.92 -37.74
CA PRO A 187 -92.08 8.95 -37.45
C PRO A 187 -92.14 7.87 -38.54
N GLU A 188 -92.01 6.61 -38.15
CA GLU A 188 -92.14 5.48 -39.07
C GLU A 188 -93.60 5.33 -39.52
N LYS A 189 -93.84 5.28 -40.83
CA LYS A 189 -95.17 4.94 -41.36
C LYS A 189 -95.47 3.48 -41.03
N ARG A 190 -96.47 3.23 -40.17
CA ARG A 190 -97.04 1.88 -40.03
C ARG A 190 -97.76 1.52 -41.32
N LEU A 191 -97.23 0.55 -42.07
CA LEU A 191 -97.97 -0.12 -43.14
C LEU A 191 -99.16 -0.82 -42.50
N LYS A 192 -100.38 -0.42 -42.90
CA LYS A 192 -101.60 -1.13 -42.52
C LYS A 192 -101.61 -2.47 -43.27
N THR A 193 -101.16 -3.52 -42.60
CA THR A 193 -101.49 -4.91 -42.93
C THR A 193 -102.91 -5.25 -42.52
#